data_AF-A0A852MF45-F1
#
_entry.id   AF-A0A852MF45-F1
#
_cell.length_a   1.000
_cell.length_b   1.000
_cell.length_c   1.000
_cell.angle_alpha   90.00
_cell.angle_beta   90.00
_cell.angle_gamma   90.00
#
_symmetry.space_group_name_H-M   'P 1'
#
loop_
_entity.id
_entity.type
_entity.pdbx_description
1 polymer ?
#
loop_
_entity_poly.entity_id
_entity_poly.type
_entity_poly.pdbx_seq_one_letter_code
_entity_poly.pdbx_strand_id
1 'polypeptide(L)'
;WGWPSTPRPLDACHPEAGFYEGHFLKVLFDRMARILDQPYSLNLQVTSVLSRLAAFPHPHLHEYLLDPYLSLAPGCRSLFSILVRVIGDLMQRVQRVPHFRAKLLLVRQQLMGLVPGEQMDHMMLFQGVVVLEEFCKELAAIALVKGPPEGPP
;
A
#
# COMPACT_ATOMS: atom_id res chain seq x y z
N TRP A 1 -0.80 -23.60 11.24
CA TRP A 1 -1.56 -23.70 9.97
C TRP A 1 -0.58 -24.15 8.89
N GLY A 2 -0.68 -25.40 8.42
CA GLY A 2 0.28 -26.01 7.48
C GLY A 2 0.11 -25.52 6.05
N TRP A 3 0.35 -24.23 5.82
CA TRP A 3 0.31 -23.63 4.49
C TRP A 3 1.53 -24.07 3.66
N PRO A 4 1.38 -24.28 2.34
CA PRO A 4 2.48 -24.70 1.48
C PRO A 4 3.55 -23.61 1.40
N SER A 5 4.80 -23.99 1.61
CA SER A 5 5.96 -23.11 1.50
C SER A 5 6.30 -22.74 0.05
N THR A 6 5.83 -23.53 -0.91
CA THR A 6 6.08 -23.34 -2.34
C THR A 6 4.77 -23.08 -3.09
N PRO A 7 4.81 -22.26 -4.16
CA PRO A 7 3.70 -22.12 -5.09
C PRO A 7 3.21 -23.49 -5.56
N ARG A 8 1.90 -23.75 -5.47
CA ARG A 8 1.33 -24.87 -6.24
C ARG A 8 1.29 -24.44 -7.71
N PRO A 9 1.57 -25.33 -8.67
CA PRO A 9 1.32 -25.07 -10.08
C PRO A 9 -0.12 -24.58 -10.24
N LEU A 10 -0.29 -23.44 -10.91
CA LEU A 10 -1.61 -22.91 -11.22
C LEU A 10 -2.29 -23.87 -12.20
N ASP A 11 -3.56 -24.20 -11.95
CA ASP A 11 -4.41 -24.87 -12.95
C ASP A 11 -4.46 -24.03 -14.23
N ALA A 12 -4.76 -24.67 -15.36
CA ALA A 12 -4.85 -24.00 -16.65
C ALA A 12 -5.76 -22.76 -16.55
N CYS A 13 -5.15 -21.57 -16.63
CA CYS A 13 -5.86 -20.31 -16.52
C CYS A 13 -6.75 -20.14 -17.76
N HIS A 14 -8.04 -19.86 -17.58
CA HIS A 14 -8.93 -19.53 -18.69
C HIS A 14 -8.66 -18.08 -19.13
N PRO A 15 -8.01 -17.84 -20.29
CA PRO A 15 -7.59 -16.49 -20.69
C PRO A 15 -8.76 -15.53 -20.92
N GLU A 16 -9.97 -16.05 -21.14
CA GLU A 16 -11.20 -15.28 -21.33
C GLU A 16 -11.77 -14.70 -20.02
N ALA A 17 -11.38 -15.25 -18.87
CA ALA A 17 -11.83 -14.77 -17.57
C ALA A 17 -10.83 -13.73 -17.04
N GLY A 18 -11.27 -12.48 -16.93
CA GLY A 18 -10.46 -11.41 -16.32
C GLY A 18 -10.03 -11.78 -14.91
N PHE A 19 -8.81 -11.38 -14.52
CA PHE A 19 -8.29 -11.64 -13.18
C PHE A 19 -9.20 -11.06 -12.11
N TYR A 20 -9.51 -11.87 -11.10
CA TYR A 20 -10.30 -11.48 -9.96
C TYR A 20 -9.50 -11.65 -8.67
N GLU A 21 -9.04 -10.52 -8.11
CA GLU A 21 -8.29 -10.46 -6.83
C GLU A 21 -9.12 -10.86 -5.60
N GLY A 22 -10.43 -11.07 -5.76
CA GLY A 22 -11.34 -11.35 -4.65
C GLY A 22 -11.88 -10.07 -3.99
N HIS A 23 -13.08 -10.17 -3.41
CA HIS A 23 -13.78 -9.01 -2.83
C HIS A 23 -12.98 -8.35 -1.70
N PHE A 24 -12.29 -9.15 -0.88
CA PHE A 24 -11.51 -8.65 0.24
C PHE A 24 -10.33 -7.76 -0.21
N LEU A 25 -9.49 -8.26 -1.12
CA LEU A 25 -8.36 -7.49 -1.66
C LEU A 25 -8.86 -6.30 -2.47
N LYS A 26 -9.96 -6.46 -3.22
CA LYS A 26 -10.58 -5.37 -3.96
C LYS A 26 -10.92 -4.18 -3.06
N VAL A 27 -11.58 -4.44 -1.93
CA VAL A 27 -11.91 -3.38 -0.97
C VAL A 27 -10.65 -2.72 -0.42
N LEU A 28 -9.63 -3.49 -0.01
CA LEU A 28 -8.39 -2.93 0.51
C LEU A 28 -7.67 -2.07 -0.51
N PHE A 29 -7.62 -2.52 -1.77
CA PHE A 29 -6.97 -1.82 -2.87
C PHE A 29 -7.71 -0.57 -3.30
N ASP A 30 -9.05 -0.60 -3.33
CA ASP A 30 -9.88 0.59 -3.58
C ASP A 30 -9.67 1.65 -2.49
N ARG A 31 -9.52 1.23 -1.23
CA ARG A 31 -9.20 2.13 -0.13
C ARG A 31 -7.75 2.63 -0.23
N MET A 32 -6.78 1.78 -0.52
CA MET A 32 -5.39 2.18 -0.65
C MET A 32 -5.19 3.20 -1.78
N ALA A 33 -5.90 3.04 -2.90
CA ALA A 33 -5.90 4.00 -4.01
C ALA A 33 -6.44 5.39 -3.63
N ARG A 34 -7.19 5.49 -2.52
CA ARG A 34 -7.79 6.73 -1.99
C ARG A 34 -7.14 7.20 -0.69
N ILE A 35 -5.93 6.73 -0.36
CA ILE A 35 -5.24 7.07 0.89
C ILE A 35 -5.09 8.57 1.13
N LEU A 36 -5.04 9.38 0.07
CA LEU A 36 -4.93 10.85 0.14
C LEU A 36 -6.27 11.56 0.34
N ASP A 37 -7.40 10.85 0.21
CA ASP A 37 -8.76 11.38 0.15
C ASP A 37 -9.72 10.64 1.10
N GLN A 38 -9.21 10.10 2.20
CA GLN A 38 -10.02 9.42 3.20
C GLN A 38 -9.51 9.69 4.63
N PRO A 39 -10.35 9.44 5.66
CA PRO A 39 -10.00 9.75 7.05
C PRO A 39 -8.73 9.04 7.53
N TYR A 40 -7.92 9.74 8.33
CA TYR A 40 -6.70 9.20 8.94
C TYR A 40 -6.92 7.86 9.65
N SER A 41 -7.98 7.74 10.45
CA SER A 41 -8.30 6.50 11.17
C SER A 41 -8.60 5.32 10.24
N LEU A 42 -9.21 5.57 9.08
CA LEU A 42 -9.45 4.54 8.07
C LEU A 42 -8.14 4.12 7.41
N ASN A 43 -7.27 5.08 7.09
CA ASN A 43 -5.95 4.81 6.54
C ASN A 43 -5.14 3.88 7.44
N LEU A 44 -5.10 4.16 8.76
CA LEU A 44 -4.40 3.32 9.73
C LEU A 44 -4.90 1.87 9.73
N GLN A 45 -6.22 1.65 9.59
CA GLN A 45 -6.78 0.30 9.54
C GLN A 45 -6.43 -0.42 8.25
N VAL A 46 -6.55 0.26 7.11
CA VAL A 46 -6.26 -0.32 5.79
C VAL A 46 -4.79 -0.72 5.71
N THR A 47 -3.88 0.17 6.12
CA THR A 47 -2.44 -0.13 6.13
C THR A 47 -2.11 -1.24 7.12
N SER A 48 -2.69 -1.25 8.32
CA SER A 48 -2.50 -2.35 9.28
C SER A 48 -2.94 -3.73 8.75
N VAL A 49 -4.05 -3.79 7.99
CA VAL A 49 -4.50 -5.04 7.37
C VAL A 49 -3.54 -5.45 6.24
N LEU A 50 -3.16 -4.51 5.37
CA LEU A 50 -2.21 -4.78 4.28
C LEU A 50 -0.83 -5.22 4.79
N SER A 51 -0.31 -4.58 5.84
CA SER A 51 0.97 -4.97 6.47
C SER A 51 0.91 -6.39 7.03
N ARG A 52 -0.20 -6.77 7.67
CA ARG A 52 -0.40 -8.16 8.14
C ARG A 52 -0.49 -9.17 7.00
N LEU A 53 -1.17 -8.82 5.91
CA LEU A 53 -1.21 -9.66 4.71
C LEU A 53 0.17 -9.81 4.07
N ALA A 54 0.92 -8.71 3.98
CA ALA A 54 2.28 -8.71 3.45
C ALA A 54 3.24 -9.54 4.31
N ALA A 55 3.07 -9.53 5.64
CA ALA A 55 3.85 -10.35 6.56
C ALA A 55 3.43 -11.82 6.55
N PHE A 56 2.24 -12.17 6.07
CA PHE A 56 1.74 -13.54 6.07
C PHE A 56 2.62 -14.47 5.21
N PRO A 57 3.02 -15.66 5.70
CA PRO A 57 3.94 -16.55 5.01
C PRO A 57 3.23 -17.34 3.89
N HIS A 58 2.87 -16.66 2.81
CA HIS A 58 2.27 -17.26 1.62
C HIS A 58 2.92 -16.70 0.34
N PRO A 59 3.45 -17.55 -0.56
CA PRO A 59 4.25 -17.11 -1.70
C PRO A 59 3.48 -16.22 -2.67
N HIS A 60 2.24 -16.58 -3.04
CA HIS A 60 1.44 -15.74 -3.96
C HIS A 60 1.03 -14.39 -3.35
N LEU A 61 0.88 -14.30 -2.02
CA LEU A 61 0.57 -13.01 -1.37
C LEU A 61 1.82 -12.14 -1.30
N HIS A 62 2.99 -12.75 -1.09
CA HIS A 62 4.26 -12.05 -1.16
C HIS A 62 4.46 -11.45 -2.55
N GLU A 63 4.32 -12.25 -3.61
CA GLU A 63 4.45 -11.79 -5.00
C GLU A 63 3.43 -10.68 -5.31
N TYR A 64 2.15 -10.89 -5.01
CA TYR A 64 1.09 -9.94 -5.36
C TYR A 64 1.16 -8.59 -4.62
N LEU A 65 1.71 -8.57 -3.40
CA LEU A 65 1.79 -7.36 -2.56
C LEU A 65 3.16 -6.68 -2.60
N LEU A 66 4.25 -7.43 -2.78
CA LEU A 66 5.62 -6.92 -2.55
C LEU A 66 6.53 -7.00 -3.78
N ASP A 67 6.20 -7.76 -4.83
CA ASP A 67 7.03 -7.83 -6.03
C ASP A 67 6.72 -6.67 -7.00
N PRO A 68 7.65 -5.73 -7.21
CA PRO A 68 7.46 -4.63 -8.15
C PRO A 68 7.58 -5.06 -9.63
N TYR A 69 8.07 -6.27 -9.90
CA TYR A 69 8.31 -6.80 -11.25
C TYR A 69 7.25 -7.82 -11.68
N LEU A 70 6.20 -8.02 -10.86
CA LEU A 70 5.08 -8.90 -11.20
C LEU A 70 4.44 -8.48 -12.53
N SER A 71 4.45 -9.41 -13.49
CA SER A 71 3.83 -9.22 -14.80
C SER A 71 2.31 -9.35 -14.68
N LEU A 72 1.61 -8.24 -14.82
CA LEU A 72 0.15 -8.17 -14.72
C LEU A 72 -0.50 -8.19 -16.11
N ALA A 73 -1.62 -8.91 -16.24
CA ALA A 73 -2.47 -8.79 -17.42
C ALA A 73 -3.09 -7.37 -17.50
N PRO A 74 -3.47 -6.90 -18.70
CA PRO A 74 -4.09 -5.58 -18.86
C PRO A 74 -5.29 -5.37 -17.93
N GLY A 75 -5.37 -4.20 -17.30
CA GLY A 75 -6.46 -3.85 -16.38
C GLY A 75 -6.33 -4.45 -14.97
N CYS A 76 -5.36 -5.33 -14.73
CA CYS A 76 -5.08 -5.85 -13.39
C CYS A 76 -4.23 -4.86 -12.59
N ARG A 77 -4.29 -4.99 -11.27
CA ARG A 77 -3.51 -4.17 -10.34
C ARG A 77 -2.80 -5.04 -9.31
N SER A 78 -1.65 -4.58 -8.86
CA SER A 78 -0.94 -5.03 -7.65
C SER A 78 -0.88 -3.89 -6.64
N LEU A 79 -0.50 -4.19 -5.40
CA LEU A 79 -0.25 -3.15 -4.40
C LEU A 79 0.81 -2.15 -4.90
N PHE A 80 1.89 -2.62 -5.53
CA PHE A 80 2.90 -1.77 -6.14
C PHE A 80 2.31 -0.81 -7.18
N SER A 81 1.50 -1.31 -8.13
CA SER A 81 0.88 -0.47 -9.16
C SER A 81 -0.04 0.62 -8.57
N ILE A 82 -0.72 0.31 -7.46
CA ILE A 82 -1.57 1.27 -6.73
C ILE A 82 -0.71 2.34 -6.08
N LEU A 83 0.37 1.95 -5.40
CA LEU A 83 1.30 2.89 -4.77
C LEU A 83 1.92 3.85 -5.78
N VAL A 84 2.37 3.34 -6.94
CA VAL A 84 2.90 4.18 -8.03
C VAL A 84 1.87 5.20 -8.50
N ARG A 85 0.61 4.79 -8.68
CA ARG A 85 -0.48 5.70 -9.08
C ARG A 85 -0.78 6.76 -8.02
N VAL A 86 -0.79 6.38 -6.74
CA VAL A 86 -0.96 7.29 -5.60
C VAL A 86 0.19 8.30 -5.53
N ILE A 87 1.43 7.86 -5.72
CA ILE A 87 2.60 8.76 -5.77
C ILE A 87 2.47 9.74 -6.94
N GLY A 88 2.04 9.26 -8.12
CA GLY A 88 1.78 10.10 -9.28
C GLY A 88 0.76 11.20 -8.99
N ASP A 89 -0.38 10.86 -8.37
CA ASP A 89 -1.39 11.83 -7.94
C ASP A 89 -0.83 12.81 -6.89
N LEU A 90 -0.10 12.30 -5.89
CA LEU A 90 0.56 13.14 -4.89
C LEU A 90 1.48 14.18 -5.52
N MET A 91 2.34 13.77 -6.47
CA MET A 91 3.25 14.68 -7.16
C MET A 91 2.52 15.79 -7.89
N GLN A 92 1.35 15.52 -8.47
CA GLN A 92 0.50 16.55 -9.07
C GLN A 92 -0.09 17.51 -8.04
N ARG A 93 -0.51 17.00 -6.88
CA ARG A 93 -1.11 17.82 -5.81
C ARG A 93 -0.09 18.69 -5.09
N VAL A 94 1.13 18.20 -4.87
CA VAL A 94 2.23 18.95 -4.23
C VAL A 94 2.47 20.29 -4.92
N GLN A 95 2.39 20.33 -6.26
CA GLN A 95 2.60 21.58 -7.03
C GLN A 95 1.51 22.64 -6.80
N ARG A 96 0.33 22.23 -6.32
CA ARG A 96 -0.83 23.11 -6.12
C ARG A 96 -0.98 23.60 -4.67
N VAL A 97 -0.21 23.04 -3.74
CA VAL A 97 -0.33 23.33 -2.30
C VAL A 97 0.85 24.18 -1.85
N PRO A 98 0.65 25.47 -1.51
CA PRO A 98 1.72 26.33 -1.04
C PRO A 98 2.25 25.86 0.31
N HIS A 99 3.56 26.05 0.52
CA HIS A 99 4.26 25.67 1.75
C HIS A 99 4.09 24.19 2.14
N PHE A 100 3.93 23.29 1.15
CA PHE A 100 3.65 21.87 1.36
C PHE A 100 4.56 21.20 2.41
N ARG A 101 5.87 21.41 2.31
CA ARG A 101 6.85 20.80 3.24
C ARG A 101 6.67 21.27 4.68
N ALA A 102 6.43 22.56 4.89
CA ALA A 102 6.23 23.13 6.23
C ALA A 102 4.91 22.63 6.84
N LYS A 103 3.83 22.63 6.04
CA LYS A 103 2.52 22.09 6.44
C LYS A 103 2.57 20.59 6.77
N LEU A 104 3.27 19.79 5.96
CA LEU A 104 3.47 18.36 6.23
C LEU A 104 4.22 18.13 7.55
N LEU A 105 5.27 18.92 7.82
CA LEU A 105 6.02 18.82 9.07
C LEU A 105 5.13 19.14 10.28
N LEU A 106 4.31 20.19 10.18
CA LEU A 106 3.36 20.57 11.23
C LEU A 106 2.35 19.46 11.49
N VAL A 107 1.76 18.86 10.45
CA VAL A 107 0.81 17.75 10.61
C VAL A 107 1.47 16.53 11.26
N ARG A 108 2.73 16.21 10.92
CA ARG A 108 3.46 15.15 11.63
C ARG A 108 3.60 15.44 13.11
N GLN A 109 3.95 16.67 13.48
CA GLN A 109 4.08 17.08 14.88
C GLN A 109 2.75 16.99 15.63
N GLN A 110 1.64 17.37 14.99
CA GLN A 110 0.29 17.23 15.54
C GLN A 110 -0.10 15.76 15.75
N LEU A 111 0.18 14.89 14.77
CA LEU A 111 -0.10 13.45 14.90
C LEU A 111 0.73 12.77 16.00
N MET A 112 1.92 13.30 16.30
CA MET A 112 2.74 12.85 17.43
C MET A 112 2.33 13.47 18.78
N GLY A 113 1.33 14.36 18.81
CA GLY A 113 0.90 15.08 20.02
C GLY A 113 1.89 16.14 20.51
N LEU A 114 2.85 16.54 19.68
CA LEU A 114 3.87 17.55 20.03
C LEU A 114 3.35 18.98 19.91
N VAL A 115 2.34 19.20 19.07
CA VAL A 115 1.72 20.51 18.81
C VAL A 115 0.20 20.35 18.85
N PRO A 116 -0.55 21.33 19.38
CA PRO A 116 -2.01 21.31 19.36
C PRO A 116 -2.58 21.16 17.94
N GLY A 117 -3.72 20.48 17.84
CA GLY A 117 -4.46 20.33 16.58
C GLY A 117 -5.12 21.65 16.18
N GLU A 118 -4.53 22.33 15.21
CA GLU A 118 -5.13 23.51 14.56
C GLU A 118 -5.80 23.11 13.25
N GLN A 119 -6.92 23.77 12.92
CA GLN A 119 -7.54 23.61 11.60
C GLN A 119 -6.57 24.10 10.52
N MET A 120 -6.29 23.24 9.54
CA MET A 120 -5.41 23.54 8.42
C MET A 120 -6.03 23.02 7.12
N ASP A 121 -5.90 23.81 6.06
CA ASP A 121 -6.27 23.37 4.72
C ASP A 121 -5.52 22.09 4.35
N HIS A 122 -6.22 21.20 3.64
CA HIS A 122 -5.69 19.93 3.16
C HIS A 122 -5.21 18.97 4.26
N MET A 123 -5.72 19.09 5.49
CA MET A 123 -5.37 18.18 6.61
C MET A 123 -5.45 16.70 6.22
N MET A 124 -6.52 16.28 5.54
CA MET A 124 -6.71 14.89 5.10
C MET A 124 -5.60 14.41 4.14
N LEU A 125 -5.19 15.26 3.19
CA LEU A 125 -4.09 14.96 2.27
C LEU A 125 -2.79 14.75 3.05
N PHE A 126 -2.44 15.68 3.94
CA PHE A 126 -1.19 15.57 4.71
C PHE A 126 -1.18 14.37 5.64
N GLN A 127 -2.30 14.07 6.31
CA GLN A 127 -2.45 12.84 7.09
C GLN A 127 -2.27 11.60 6.22
N GLY A 128 -2.88 11.57 5.03
CA GLY A 128 -2.69 10.49 4.06
C GLY A 128 -1.24 10.31 3.63
N VAL A 129 -0.50 11.41 3.40
CA VAL A 129 0.93 11.38 3.04
C VAL A 129 1.77 10.80 4.17
N VAL A 130 1.52 11.20 5.41
CA VAL A 130 2.23 10.66 6.58
C VAL A 130 1.99 9.15 6.69
N VAL A 131 0.74 8.70 6.58
CA VAL A 131 0.42 7.27 6.66
C VAL A 131 1.03 6.48 5.50
N LEU A 132 0.98 7.03 4.28
CA LEU A 132 1.58 6.41 3.10
C LEU A 132 3.09 6.19 3.27
N GLU A 133 3.80 7.20 3.78
CA GLU A 133 5.24 7.09 4.02
C GLU A 133 5.57 6.01 5.07
N GLU A 134 4.89 6.03 6.22
CA GLU A 134 5.12 5.04 7.28
C GLU A 134 4.77 3.63 6.79
N PHE A 135 3.70 3.47 6.03
CA PHE A 135 3.33 2.20 5.42
C PHE A 135 4.39 1.70 4.43
N CYS A 136 4.95 2.56 3.57
CA CYS A 136 6.03 2.17 2.66
C CYS A 136 7.29 1.72 3.42
N LYS A 137 7.63 2.36 4.54
CA LYS A 137 8.74 1.92 5.41
C LYS A 137 8.46 0.54 6.01
N GLU A 138 7.24 0.32 6.48
CA GLU A 138 6.81 -0.98 7.03
C GLU A 138 6.87 -2.09 5.97
N LEU A 139 6.36 -1.85 4.76
CA LEU A 139 6.46 -2.80 3.65
C LEU A 139 7.90 -3.13 3.29
N ALA A 140 8.78 -2.13 3.24
CA ALA A 140 10.20 -2.35 2.97
C ALA A 140 10.86 -3.22 4.06
N ALA A 141 10.52 -2.99 5.34
CA ALA A 141 11.00 -3.81 6.44
C ALA A 141 10.48 -5.26 6.33
N ILE A 142 9.19 -5.45 6.00
CA ILE A 142 8.61 -6.78 5.80
C ILE A 142 9.30 -7.51 4.63
N ALA A 143 9.50 -6.84 3.50
CA ALA A 143 10.16 -7.42 2.34
C ALA A 143 11.61 -7.82 2.65
N LEU A 144 12.34 -6.99 3.38
CA LEU A 144 13.71 -7.28 3.81
C LEU A 144 13.79 -8.54 4.69
N VAL A 145 12.86 -8.68 5.65
CA VAL A 145 12.83 -9.83 6.58
C VAL A 145 12.45 -11.13 5.87
N LYS A 146 11.54 -11.07 4.89
CA LYS A 146 11.11 -12.28 4.16
C LYS A 146 12.20 -12.83 3.24
N GLY A 147 13.19 -12.01 2.86
CA GLY A 147 14.25 -12.38 1.93
C GLY A 147 13.71 -12.72 0.53
N PRO A 148 14.58 -12.80 -0.49
CA PRO A 148 14.20 -13.51 -1.71
C PRO A 148 13.93 -14.98 -1.33
N PRO A 149 12.92 -15.65 -1.95
CA PRO A 149 12.79 -17.09 -1.80
C PRO A 149 14.15 -17.71 -2.16
N GLU A 150 14.68 -18.57 -1.30
CA GLU A 150 15.95 -19.25 -1.58
C GLU A 150 15.87 -19.83 -2.99
N GLY A 151 16.82 -19.43 -3.85
CA GLY A 151 16.96 -19.99 -5.18
C GLY A 151 17.14 -21.50 -5.09
N PRO A 152 16.84 -22.25 -6.17
CA PRO A 152 16.95 -23.70 -6.12
C PRO A 152 18.39 -24.12 -5.78
N PRO A 153 18.57 -25.24 -5.03
CA PRO A 153 19.88 -25.82 -4.78
C PRO A 153 20.56 -26.31 -6.07
#